data_AF-B3RR96-F1
#
_entry.id   AF-B3RR96-F1
#
_cell.length_a   1.000
_cell.length_b   1.000
_cell.length_c   1.000
_cell.angle_alpha   90.00
_cell.angle_beta   90.00
_cell.angle_gamma   90.00
#
_symmetry.space_group_name_H-M   'P 1'
#
loop_
_entity.id
_entity.type
_entity.pdbx_description
1 polymer ?
#
loop_
_entity_poly.entity_id
_entity_poly.type
_entity_poly.pdbx_seq_one_letter_code
_entity_poly.pdbx_strand_id
1 'polypeptide(L)'
;MASAKNSNGIVIFGDDDMRTLISLISSPYEEIALKSMKIIQTYNTTKTYTASYRVPCLHLGEHLVLKCGLMRELAKVATISKSTAFLQSVAATINTLDWTVFRSFKDYHADVLRMTIKALTKMTKFDSQHVREVFQSLPVTLEVLKSESPRLFDITVKLLELIARRVRFRSQTKLLIGSKIIIYLKTMLQNPGFCNISQFRVLFKVLDDFSATNDALLQKLISDSETLTTILSCAEQDFIYFRTTAWSIVFRIITTATSEQIQYLLDQSNLKYYLCNQLLNTASIENLRKTLNAMATIATKCKRFPSLSDDMKATVISRIDAIYKENRDINSISEPAQKLRRLMKTKKVKKFDIGCTIT
;
A
#
# COMPACT_ATOMS: atom_id res chain seq x y z
N MET A 1 31.94 3.99 -33.19
CA MET A 1 31.85 2.77 -32.37
C MET A 1 31.54 1.61 -33.31
N ALA A 2 32.38 0.59 -33.34
CA ALA A 2 32.28 -0.51 -34.31
C ALA A 2 31.38 -1.63 -33.74
N SER A 3 30.23 -1.88 -34.38
CA SER A 3 29.39 -3.03 -34.03
C SER A 3 30.00 -4.31 -34.59
N ALA A 4 30.25 -5.32 -33.75
CA ALA A 4 30.70 -6.62 -34.22
C ALA A 4 29.53 -7.35 -34.93
N LYS A 5 29.74 -7.79 -36.18
CA LYS A 5 28.81 -8.68 -36.87
C LYS A 5 29.23 -10.13 -36.63
N ASN A 6 28.29 -11.03 -36.33
CA ASN A 6 28.60 -12.46 -36.38
C ASN A 6 28.71 -12.95 -37.84
N SER A 7 29.13 -14.21 -38.04
CA SER A 7 29.30 -14.86 -39.34
C SER A 7 28.06 -14.86 -40.26
N ASN A 8 26.89 -14.48 -39.73
CA ASN A 8 25.63 -14.38 -40.45
C ASN A 8 25.19 -12.92 -40.67
N GLY A 9 26.06 -11.93 -40.45
CA GLY A 9 25.77 -10.51 -40.65
C GLY A 9 24.91 -9.86 -39.56
N ILE A 10 24.65 -10.56 -38.45
CA ILE A 10 23.82 -10.05 -37.34
C ILE A 10 24.67 -9.09 -36.50
N VAL A 11 24.19 -7.85 -36.37
CA VAL A 11 24.77 -6.81 -35.50
C VAL A 11 24.63 -7.26 -34.03
N ILE A 12 25.75 -7.46 -33.36
CA ILE A 12 25.80 -7.69 -31.91
C ILE A 12 25.95 -6.32 -31.25
N PHE A 13 24.88 -5.87 -30.58
CA PHE A 13 24.95 -4.70 -29.71
C PHE A 13 25.64 -5.09 -28.39
N GLY A 14 26.59 -4.28 -27.94
CA GLY A 14 27.12 -4.39 -26.58
C GLY A 14 26.10 -3.89 -25.55
N ASP A 15 26.34 -4.18 -24.26
CA ASP A 15 25.45 -3.76 -23.15
C ASP A 15 25.20 -2.24 -23.16
N ASP A 16 26.22 -1.43 -23.48
CA ASP A 16 26.12 0.03 -23.51
C ASP A 16 25.34 0.55 -24.74
N ASP A 17 25.48 -0.12 -25.89
CA ASP A 17 24.68 0.19 -27.08
C ASP A 17 23.20 -0.12 -26.81
N MET A 18 22.93 -1.24 -26.13
CA MET A 18 21.57 -1.62 -25.76
C MET A 18 20.95 -0.70 -24.72
N ARG A 19 21.71 -0.28 -23.70
CA ARG A 19 21.23 0.72 -22.74
C ARG A 19 20.92 2.04 -23.41
N THR A 20 21.75 2.46 -24.36
CA THR A 20 21.51 3.68 -25.15
C THR A 20 20.23 3.54 -25.95
N LEU A 21 20.07 2.45 -26.70
CA LEU A 21 18.87 2.17 -27.49
C LEU A 21 17.60 2.11 -26.62
N ILE A 22 17.69 1.51 -25.43
CA ILE A 22 16.58 1.45 -24.46
C ILE A 22 16.25 2.85 -23.91
N SER A 23 17.25 3.69 -23.63
CA SER A 23 17.02 5.05 -23.16
C SER A 23 16.27 5.91 -24.18
N LEU A 24 16.46 5.64 -25.48
CA LEU A 24 15.76 6.34 -26.58
C LEU A 24 14.26 6.02 -26.65
N ILE A 25 13.77 4.98 -25.97
CA ILE A 25 12.33 4.72 -25.82
C ILE A 25 11.65 5.90 -25.10
N SER A 26 12.36 6.53 -24.16
CA SER A 26 11.89 7.69 -23.39
C SER A 26 12.14 9.03 -24.11
N SER A 27 12.50 9.00 -25.39
CA SER A 27 12.72 10.21 -26.19
C SER A 27 11.46 11.09 -26.27
N PRO A 28 11.61 12.43 -26.28
CA PRO A 28 10.49 13.33 -26.54
C PRO A 28 9.93 13.18 -27.96
N TYR A 29 10.72 12.61 -28.89
CA TYR A 29 10.31 12.37 -30.27
C TYR A 29 9.77 10.95 -30.42
N GLU A 30 8.46 10.84 -30.63
CA GLU A 30 7.75 9.57 -30.72
C GLU A 30 8.31 8.64 -31.81
N GLU A 31 8.72 9.20 -32.95
CA GLU A 31 9.31 8.45 -34.06
C GLU A 31 10.62 7.75 -33.66
N ILE A 32 11.47 8.42 -32.88
CA ILE A 32 12.74 7.86 -32.41
C ILE A 32 12.48 6.71 -31.46
N ALA A 33 11.53 6.89 -30.54
CA ALA A 33 11.14 5.85 -29.59
C ALA A 33 10.51 4.63 -30.28
N LEU A 34 9.66 4.84 -31.28
CA LEU A 34 9.07 3.78 -32.12
C LEU A 34 10.14 2.99 -32.88
N LYS A 35 11.08 3.69 -33.53
CA LYS A 35 12.20 3.06 -34.24
C LYS A 35 13.08 2.25 -33.29
N SER A 36 13.36 2.80 -32.11
CA SER A 36 14.16 2.11 -31.08
C SER A 36 13.48 0.82 -30.61
N MET A 37 12.18 0.87 -30.30
CA MET A 37 11.40 -0.32 -29.97
C MET A 37 11.40 -1.35 -31.09
N LYS A 38 11.26 -0.93 -32.35
CA LYS A 38 11.31 -1.84 -33.51
C LYS A 38 12.67 -2.52 -33.65
N ILE A 39 13.78 -1.81 -33.44
CA ILE A 39 15.13 -2.39 -33.45
C ILE A 39 15.27 -3.43 -32.33
N ILE A 40 14.79 -3.12 -31.12
CA ILE A 40 14.81 -4.05 -29.98
C ILE A 40 13.98 -5.31 -30.28
N GLN A 41 12.78 -5.14 -30.83
CA GLN A 41 11.91 -6.24 -31.24
C GLN A 41 12.62 -7.15 -32.25
N THR A 42 13.19 -6.58 -33.32
CA THR A 42 13.91 -7.33 -34.35
C THR A 42 15.14 -8.03 -33.77
N TYR A 43 15.92 -7.36 -32.92
CA TYR A 43 17.10 -7.97 -32.29
C TYR A 43 16.72 -9.19 -31.45
N ASN A 44 15.64 -9.08 -30.68
CA ASN A 44 15.16 -10.11 -29.78
C ASN A 44 14.56 -11.31 -30.55
N THR A 45 13.84 -11.07 -31.64
CA THR A 45 13.29 -12.13 -32.50
C THR A 45 14.31 -12.77 -33.44
N THR A 46 15.39 -12.08 -33.81
CA THR A 46 16.40 -12.65 -34.71
C THR A 46 17.33 -13.62 -33.99
N LYS A 47 17.67 -13.35 -32.71
CA LYS A 47 18.54 -14.24 -31.91
C LYS A 47 17.87 -15.54 -31.46
N THR A 48 16.54 -15.58 -31.35
CA THR A 48 15.79 -16.80 -30.99
C THR A 48 15.79 -17.85 -32.12
N TYR A 49 15.99 -17.45 -33.38
CA TYR A 49 15.99 -18.38 -34.52
C TYR A 49 17.38 -18.88 -34.95
N THR A 50 18.48 -18.25 -34.52
CA THR A 50 19.84 -18.59 -34.99
C THR A 50 20.66 -19.47 -34.04
N ALA A 51 20.11 -19.93 -32.92
CA ALA A 51 20.87 -20.70 -31.93
C ALA A 51 20.93 -22.21 -32.27
N SER A 52 21.86 -22.59 -33.15
CA SER A 52 22.39 -23.96 -33.25
C SER A 52 23.38 -24.31 -32.12
N TYR A 53 23.49 -23.47 -31.09
CA TYR A 53 24.34 -23.69 -29.93
C TYR A 53 23.50 -23.70 -28.65
N ARG A 54 23.67 -24.77 -27.88
CA ARG A 54 23.02 -25.08 -26.60
C ARG A 54 23.38 -24.08 -25.48
N VAL A 55 22.98 -22.82 -25.60
CA VAL A 55 22.97 -21.85 -24.48
C VAL A 55 21.60 -21.17 -24.49
N PRO A 56 20.80 -21.32 -23.42
CA PRO A 56 19.36 -21.17 -23.49
C PRO A 56 18.92 -19.72 -23.76
N CYS A 57 17.99 -19.57 -24.69
CA CYS A 57 17.30 -18.34 -25.10
C CYS A 57 16.67 -17.56 -23.94
N LEU A 58 16.54 -18.19 -22.76
CA LEU A 58 16.11 -17.57 -21.51
C LEU A 58 16.97 -16.37 -21.07
N HIS A 59 18.26 -16.33 -21.43
CA HIS A 59 19.18 -15.30 -20.94
C HIS A 59 19.08 -13.95 -21.65
N LEU A 60 18.55 -13.86 -22.88
CA LEU A 60 18.54 -12.60 -23.63
C LEU A 60 17.44 -11.65 -23.15
N GLY A 61 16.22 -12.17 -22.96
CA GLY A 61 15.13 -11.40 -22.36
C GLY A 61 15.48 -10.97 -20.94
N GLU A 62 16.04 -11.89 -20.14
CA GLU A 62 16.54 -11.60 -18.81
C GLU A 62 17.64 -10.52 -18.82
N HIS A 63 18.57 -10.57 -19.76
CA HIS A 63 19.62 -9.56 -19.93
C HIS A 63 19.07 -8.17 -20.27
N LEU A 64 18.15 -8.08 -21.25
CA LEU A 64 17.54 -6.80 -21.64
C LEU A 64 16.73 -6.18 -20.50
N VAL A 65 16.04 -7.02 -19.73
CA VAL A 65 15.26 -6.58 -18.58
C VAL A 65 16.20 -6.16 -17.43
N LEU A 66 17.09 -7.06 -16.99
CA LEU A 66 17.89 -6.89 -15.78
C LEU A 66 19.12 -6.01 -15.94
N LYS A 67 19.89 -6.22 -17.01
CA LYS A 67 21.15 -5.50 -17.22
C LYS A 67 20.95 -4.18 -17.95
N CYS A 68 19.92 -4.12 -18.80
CA CYS A 68 19.67 -2.95 -19.64
C CYS A 68 18.44 -2.12 -19.22
N GLY A 69 17.57 -2.65 -18.34
CA GLY A 69 16.46 -1.89 -17.77
C GLY A 69 15.28 -1.67 -18.74
N LEU A 70 15.08 -2.55 -19.72
CA LEU A 70 14.06 -2.39 -20.76
C LEU A 70 12.65 -2.23 -20.17
N MET A 71 12.25 -3.09 -19.22
CA MET A 71 10.90 -3.02 -18.62
C MET A 71 10.68 -1.73 -17.83
N ARG A 72 11.74 -1.16 -17.25
CA ARG A 72 11.65 0.13 -16.57
C ARG A 72 11.33 1.25 -17.57
N GLU A 73 12.02 1.31 -18.70
CA GLU A 73 11.76 2.34 -19.70
C GLU A 73 10.41 2.14 -20.39
N LEU A 74 10.05 0.91 -20.76
CA LEU A 74 8.73 0.61 -21.32
C LEU A 74 7.60 1.00 -20.37
N ALA A 75 7.73 0.71 -19.07
CA ALA A 75 6.72 1.10 -18.10
C ALA A 75 6.62 2.64 -17.98
N LYS A 76 7.74 3.36 -17.95
CA LYS A 76 7.73 4.85 -17.89
C LYS A 76 6.94 5.49 -19.03
N VAL A 77 7.02 4.94 -20.23
CA VAL A 77 6.39 5.51 -21.43
C VAL A 77 5.00 4.95 -21.71
N ALA A 78 4.60 3.88 -21.03
CA ALA A 78 3.26 3.30 -21.12
C ALA A 78 2.25 4.13 -20.33
N THR A 79 2.01 5.38 -20.77
CA THR A 79 1.05 6.30 -20.15
C THR A 79 -0.19 6.45 -21.02
N ILE A 80 -1.33 6.81 -20.41
CA ILE A 80 -2.62 6.95 -21.11
C ILE A 80 -2.58 8.10 -22.15
N SER A 81 -1.66 9.05 -21.96
CA SER A 81 -1.46 10.21 -22.84
C SER A 81 -0.75 9.92 -24.17
N LYS A 82 -0.25 8.70 -24.41
CA LYS A 82 0.46 8.35 -25.64
C LYS A 82 -0.48 7.87 -26.75
N SER A 83 -0.02 7.99 -28.00
CA SER A 83 -0.77 7.54 -29.17
C SER A 83 -1.04 6.03 -29.12
N THR A 84 -2.11 5.58 -29.78
CA THR A 84 -2.44 4.15 -29.86
C THR A 84 -1.33 3.35 -30.55
N ALA A 85 -0.71 3.89 -31.60
CA ALA A 85 0.39 3.25 -32.31
C ALA A 85 1.62 3.08 -31.41
N PHE A 86 1.90 4.07 -30.57
CA PHE A 86 2.97 3.99 -29.57
C PHE A 86 2.74 2.89 -28.55
N LEU A 87 1.53 2.84 -27.97
CA LEU A 87 1.18 1.82 -26.99
C LEU A 87 1.18 0.41 -27.60
N GLN A 88 0.77 0.26 -28.86
CA GLN A 88 0.90 -1.01 -29.59
C GLN A 88 2.37 -1.45 -29.74
N SER A 89 3.28 -0.51 -30.03
CA SER A 89 4.71 -0.80 -30.11
C SER A 89 5.31 -1.19 -28.76
N VAL A 90 4.85 -0.58 -27.65
CA VAL A 90 5.22 -1.00 -26.30
C VAL A 90 4.77 -2.44 -26.05
N ALA A 91 3.52 -2.78 -26.35
CA ALA A 91 2.98 -4.13 -26.19
C ALA A 91 3.72 -5.17 -27.06
N ALA A 92 4.01 -4.82 -28.31
CA ALA A 92 4.78 -5.66 -29.21
C ALA A 92 6.19 -5.93 -28.64
N THR A 93 6.86 -4.90 -28.12
CA THR A 93 8.17 -5.03 -27.47
C THR A 93 8.11 -6.00 -26.29
N ILE A 94 7.12 -5.86 -25.41
CA ILE A 94 6.90 -6.78 -24.29
C ILE A 94 6.68 -8.22 -24.79
N ASN A 95 5.89 -8.41 -25.85
CA ASN A 95 5.61 -9.72 -26.42
C ASN A 95 6.83 -10.39 -27.06
N THR A 96 7.81 -9.63 -27.54
CA THR A 96 9.04 -10.22 -28.11
C THR A 96 9.96 -10.81 -27.06
N LEU A 97 9.82 -10.43 -25.78
CA LEU A 97 10.55 -11.06 -24.70
C LEU A 97 10.01 -12.49 -24.58
N ASP A 98 10.70 -13.45 -25.23
CA ASP A 98 10.28 -14.85 -25.25
C ASP A 98 10.23 -15.38 -23.83
N TRP A 99 8.99 -15.60 -23.37
CA TRP A 99 8.64 -15.80 -21.99
C TRP A 99 7.94 -17.16 -21.90
N THR A 100 8.69 -18.26 -21.96
CA THR A 100 8.15 -19.62 -21.74
C THR A 100 7.52 -19.84 -20.35
N VAL A 101 7.56 -18.85 -19.46
CA VAL A 101 6.77 -18.80 -18.20
C VAL A 101 5.38 -18.14 -18.40
N PHE A 102 5.11 -17.51 -19.54
CA PHE A 102 3.97 -16.62 -19.76
C PHE A 102 3.28 -16.81 -21.13
N ARG A 103 2.66 -17.98 -21.32
CA ARG A 103 1.74 -18.21 -22.44
C ARG A 103 0.46 -17.36 -22.35
N SER A 104 0.05 -16.91 -23.55
CA SER A 104 -1.21 -16.30 -24.03
C SER A 104 -1.68 -14.95 -23.46
N PHE A 105 -1.50 -13.88 -24.27
CA PHE A 105 -2.29 -12.66 -24.20
C PHE A 105 -2.99 -12.46 -25.55
N LYS A 106 -4.33 -12.54 -25.57
CA LYS A 106 -5.14 -12.51 -26.80
C LYS A 106 -5.98 -11.24 -26.97
N ASP A 107 -5.97 -10.32 -26.01
CA ASP A 107 -6.80 -9.12 -26.09
C ASP A 107 -5.90 -7.90 -26.31
N TYR A 108 -6.31 -7.00 -27.22
CA TYR A 108 -5.56 -5.84 -27.69
C TYR A 108 -6.34 -4.57 -27.31
N HIS A 109 -5.62 -3.52 -26.88
CA HIS A 109 -6.06 -2.14 -26.58
C HIS A 109 -6.34 -1.77 -25.12
N ALA A 110 -7.23 -2.45 -24.38
CA ALA A 110 -7.28 -2.32 -22.91
C ALA A 110 -6.11 -3.06 -22.22
N ASP A 111 -5.31 -3.72 -23.04
CA ASP A 111 -4.36 -4.74 -22.63
C ASP A 111 -2.92 -4.28 -22.58
N VAL A 112 -2.51 -3.11 -23.10
CA VAL A 112 -1.10 -2.71 -23.03
C VAL A 112 -0.68 -2.40 -21.60
N LEU A 113 -1.45 -1.56 -20.89
CA LEU A 113 -1.24 -1.29 -19.46
C LEU A 113 -1.42 -2.56 -18.63
N ARG A 114 -2.44 -3.36 -18.94
CA ARG A 114 -2.68 -4.65 -18.29
C ARG A 114 -1.52 -5.61 -18.52
N MET A 115 -0.96 -5.70 -19.72
CA MET A 115 0.18 -6.55 -20.09
C MET A 115 1.45 -6.06 -19.42
N THR A 116 1.65 -4.74 -19.37
CA THR A 116 2.75 -4.11 -18.62
C THR A 116 2.65 -4.47 -17.15
N ILE A 117 1.49 -4.28 -16.51
CA ILE A 117 1.28 -4.62 -15.10
C ILE A 117 1.35 -6.14 -14.89
N LYS A 118 0.86 -6.97 -15.81
CA LYS A 118 1.03 -8.45 -15.78
C LYS A 118 2.50 -8.81 -15.80
N ALA A 119 3.28 -8.20 -16.70
CA ALA A 119 4.71 -8.43 -16.81
C ALA A 119 5.45 -8.02 -15.53
N LEU A 120 5.13 -6.85 -14.98
CA LEU A 120 5.67 -6.39 -13.70
C LEU A 120 5.29 -7.31 -12.53
N THR A 121 4.02 -7.72 -12.42
CA THR A 121 3.52 -8.66 -11.40
C THR A 121 4.28 -9.98 -11.45
N LYS A 122 4.57 -10.44 -12.66
CA LYS A 122 5.30 -11.65 -12.93
C LYS A 122 6.78 -11.53 -12.56
N MET A 123 7.42 -10.40 -12.90
CA MET A 123 8.79 -10.07 -12.47
C MET A 123 8.94 -10.09 -10.94
N THR A 124 7.91 -9.69 -10.18
CA THR A 124 8.00 -9.73 -8.71
C THR A 124 8.14 -11.14 -8.12
N LYS A 125 7.87 -12.21 -8.89
CA LYS A 125 7.99 -13.61 -8.42
C LYS A 125 9.43 -14.14 -8.43
N PHE A 126 10.32 -13.51 -9.19
CA PHE A 126 11.72 -13.89 -9.29
C PHE A 126 12.52 -13.31 -8.10
N ASP A 127 13.82 -13.05 -8.29
CA ASP A 127 14.73 -12.60 -7.23
C ASP A 127 14.54 -11.12 -6.80
N SER A 128 15.31 -10.69 -5.80
CA SER A 128 15.24 -9.34 -5.23
C SER A 128 15.65 -8.21 -6.19
N GLN A 129 16.34 -8.52 -7.29
CA GLN A 129 16.76 -7.55 -8.31
C GLN A 129 15.59 -7.23 -9.25
N HIS A 130 14.85 -8.25 -9.69
CA HIS A 130 13.64 -8.07 -10.49
C HIS A 130 12.58 -7.23 -9.76
N VAL A 131 12.41 -7.45 -8.45
CA VAL A 131 11.47 -6.68 -7.63
C VAL A 131 11.90 -5.20 -7.54
N ARG A 132 13.21 -4.91 -7.48
CA ARG A 132 13.75 -3.53 -7.46
C ARG A 132 13.51 -2.79 -8.78
N GLU A 133 13.58 -3.47 -9.92
CA GLU A 133 13.27 -2.89 -11.23
C GLU A 133 11.79 -2.57 -11.37
N VAL A 134 10.93 -3.51 -10.95
CA VAL A 134 9.49 -3.29 -10.88
C VAL A 134 9.15 -2.10 -9.99
N PHE A 135 9.85 -1.94 -8.87
CA PHE A 135 9.69 -0.77 -8.00
C PHE A 135 9.98 0.56 -8.70
N GLN A 136 10.98 0.62 -9.60
CA GLN A 136 11.28 1.85 -10.34
C GLN A 136 10.19 2.24 -11.36
N SER A 137 9.28 1.32 -11.71
CA SER A 137 8.12 1.56 -12.57
C SER A 137 6.83 1.98 -11.83
N LEU A 138 6.91 2.10 -10.50
CA LEU A 138 5.78 2.40 -9.63
C LEU A 138 5.01 3.70 -9.97
N PRO A 139 5.61 4.80 -10.47
CA PRO A 139 4.85 5.99 -10.86
C PRO A 139 3.71 5.69 -11.86
N VAL A 140 3.95 4.79 -12.82
CA VAL A 140 2.95 4.38 -13.83
C VAL A 140 1.91 3.46 -13.21
N THR A 141 2.32 2.59 -12.28
CA THR A 141 1.41 1.75 -11.50
C THR A 141 0.43 2.62 -10.69
N LEU A 142 0.88 3.76 -10.16
CA LEU A 142 0.06 4.72 -9.44
C LEU A 142 -0.86 5.55 -10.36
N GLU A 143 -0.43 5.83 -11.59
CA GLU A 143 -1.25 6.47 -12.63
C GLU A 143 -2.40 5.57 -13.08
N VAL A 144 -2.15 4.26 -13.23
CA VAL A 144 -3.19 3.30 -13.58
C VAL A 144 -4.26 3.18 -12.50
N LEU A 145 -3.88 3.25 -11.21
CA LEU A 145 -4.89 3.30 -10.16
C LEU A 145 -5.80 4.54 -10.32
N LYS A 146 -5.27 5.66 -10.84
CA LYS A 146 -6.03 6.91 -11.03
C LYS A 146 -7.06 6.82 -12.15
N SER A 147 -6.89 5.86 -13.06
CA SER A 147 -7.79 5.66 -14.20
C SER A 147 -9.16 5.11 -13.82
N GLU A 148 -9.35 4.64 -12.58
CA GLU A 148 -10.60 4.03 -12.09
C GLU A 148 -11.13 2.94 -13.04
N SER A 149 -10.24 2.24 -13.74
CA SER A 149 -10.61 1.16 -14.65
C SER A 149 -10.74 -0.17 -13.89
N PRO A 150 -11.94 -0.78 -13.77
CA PRO A 150 -12.11 -2.06 -13.08
C PRO A 150 -11.18 -3.16 -13.61
N ARG A 151 -10.93 -3.17 -14.93
CA ARG A 151 -10.10 -4.18 -15.61
C ARG A 151 -8.61 -4.10 -15.25
N LEU A 152 -8.11 -2.90 -14.97
CA LEU A 152 -6.73 -2.67 -14.58
C LEU A 152 -6.54 -2.73 -13.06
N PHE A 153 -7.62 -2.49 -12.31
CA PHE A 153 -7.60 -2.40 -10.87
C PHE A 153 -7.13 -3.70 -10.20
N ASP A 154 -7.75 -4.84 -10.52
CA ASP A 154 -7.41 -6.15 -9.94
C ASP A 154 -5.91 -6.45 -10.01
N ILE A 155 -5.34 -6.19 -11.18
CA ILE A 155 -3.96 -6.53 -11.42
C ILE A 155 -3.00 -5.52 -10.78
N THR A 156 -3.40 -4.26 -10.71
CA THR A 156 -2.61 -3.22 -10.06
C THR A 156 -2.57 -3.41 -8.55
N VAL A 157 -3.70 -3.78 -7.94
CA VAL A 157 -3.80 -4.14 -6.52
C VAL A 157 -2.92 -5.35 -6.21
N LYS A 158 -2.93 -6.38 -7.07
CA LYS A 158 -2.06 -7.57 -6.93
C LYS A 158 -0.58 -7.21 -7.06
N LEU A 159 -0.22 -6.32 -7.98
CA LEU A 159 1.16 -5.85 -8.11
C LEU A 159 1.61 -5.11 -6.84
N LEU A 160 0.79 -4.18 -6.34
CA LEU A 160 1.06 -3.45 -5.11
C LEU A 160 1.27 -4.38 -3.92
N GLU A 161 0.42 -5.40 -3.77
CA GLU A 161 0.56 -6.40 -2.71
C GLU A 161 1.92 -7.11 -2.74
N LEU A 162 2.34 -7.54 -3.94
CA LEU A 162 3.59 -8.27 -4.12
C LEU A 162 4.81 -7.39 -3.88
N ILE A 163 4.78 -6.14 -4.37
CA ILE A 163 5.86 -5.17 -4.09
C ILE A 163 5.90 -4.87 -2.58
N ALA A 164 4.76 -4.65 -1.93
CA ALA A 164 4.71 -4.33 -0.51
C ALA A 164 5.24 -5.43 0.40
N ARG A 165 5.04 -6.70 0.03
CA ARG A 165 5.61 -7.83 0.77
C ARG A 165 7.12 -8.00 0.58
N ARG A 166 7.66 -7.60 -0.59
CA ARG A 166 9.03 -7.92 -0.99
C ARG A 166 10.00 -6.74 -0.94
N VAL A 167 9.50 -5.50 -0.89
CA VAL A 167 10.33 -4.28 -0.91
C VAL A 167 10.20 -3.52 0.40
N ARG A 168 11.35 -3.21 1.00
CA ARG A 168 11.43 -2.20 2.06
C ARG A 168 11.40 -0.81 1.44
N PHE A 169 10.23 -0.19 1.44
CA PHE A 169 10.08 1.18 0.94
C PHE A 169 10.69 2.22 1.88
N ARG A 170 11.29 3.26 1.29
CA ARG A 170 11.63 4.50 2.00
C ARG A 170 10.35 5.22 2.46
N SER A 171 10.46 6.00 3.53
CA SER A 171 9.31 6.73 4.12
C SER A 171 8.56 7.58 3.08
N GLN A 172 9.25 8.37 2.27
CA GLN A 172 8.63 9.19 1.22
C GLN A 172 7.80 8.38 0.21
N THR A 173 8.28 7.20 -0.19
CA THR A 173 7.56 6.35 -1.13
C THR A 173 6.32 5.71 -0.50
N LYS A 174 6.41 5.28 0.76
CA LYS A 174 5.25 4.80 1.54
C LYS A 174 4.17 5.88 1.63
N LEU A 175 4.58 7.13 1.87
CA LEU A 175 3.66 8.28 1.94
C LEU A 175 2.97 8.53 0.59
N LEU A 176 3.73 8.51 -0.51
CA LEU A 176 3.19 8.72 -1.86
C LEU A 176 2.16 7.65 -2.23
N ILE A 177 2.52 6.37 -2.10
CA ILE A 177 1.62 5.26 -2.43
C ILE A 177 0.42 5.26 -1.48
N GLY A 178 0.65 5.38 -0.17
CA GLY A 178 -0.39 5.40 0.85
C GLY A 178 -1.41 6.52 0.60
N SER A 179 -0.94 7.72 0.23
CA SER A 179 -1.80 8.84 -0.17
C SER A 179 -2.69 8.52 -1.35
N LYS A 180 -2.21 7.74 -2.31
CA LYS A 180 -2.99 7.31 -3.47
C LYS A 180 -4.00 6.24 -3.07
N ILE A 181 -3.59 5.24 -2.28
CA ILE A 181 -4.48 4.21 -1.73
C ILE A 181 -5.65 4.83 -0.97
N ILE A 182 -5.40 5.87 -0.17
CA ILE A 182 -6.45 6.61 0.55
C ILE A 182 -7.52 7.15 -0.40
N ILE A 183 -7.12 7.82 -1.49
CA ILE A 183 -8.05 8.36 -2.49
C ILE A 183 -8.92 7.23 -3.07
N TYR A 184 -8.33 6.07 -3.36
CA TYR A 184 -9.10 4.96 -3.93
C TYR A 184 -10.04 4.30 -2.94
N LEU A 185 -9.61 4.12 -1.68
CA LEU A 185 -10.50 3.59 -0.65
C LEU A 185 -11.76 4.46 -0.56
N LYS A 186 -11.63 5.80 -0.64
CA LYS A 186 -12.78 6.71 -0.72
C LYS A 186 -13.66 6.45 -1.93
N THR A 187 -13.10 6.45 -3.15
CA THR A 187 -13.86 6.18 -4.38
C THR A 187 -14.61 4.84 -4.30
N MET A 188 -13.98 3.81 -3.74
CA MET A 188 -14.58 2.47 -3.60
C MET A 188 -15.75 2.44 -2.63
N LEU A 189 -15.70 3.23 -1.55
CA LEU A 189 -16.78 3.29 -0.56
C LEU A 189 -17.97 4.11 -1.04
N GLN A 190 -17.69 5.12 -1.86
CA GLN A 190 -18.72 5.91 -2.53
C GLN A 190 -19.41 5.11 -3.65
N ASN A 191 -18.79 4.05 -4.18
CA ASN A 191 -19.32 3.22 -5.27
C ASN A 191 -19.31 1.71 -4.94
N PRO A 192 -20.29 1.19 -4.18
CA PRO A 192 -20.32 -0.21 -3.73
C PRO A 192 -20.31 -1.25 -4.86
N GLY A 193 -20.87 -0.92 -6.03
CA GLY A 193 -20.90 -1.80 -7.21
C GLY A 193 -19.56 -1.94 -7.94
N PHE A 194 -18.55 -1.16 -7.54
CA PHE A 194 -17.24 -1.10 -8.20
C PHE A 194 -16.21 -2.07 -7.59
N CYS A 195 -16.51 -2.67 -6.43
CA CYS A 195 -15.49 -3.32 -5.60
C CYS A 195 -15.82 -4.77 -5.22
N ASN A 196 -14.82 -5.65 -5.31
CA ASN A 196 -14.86 -6.94 -4.62
C ASN A 196 -14.15 -6.87 -3.25
N ILE A 197 -14.64 -7.64 -2.27
CA ILE A 197 -14.11 -7.72 -0.90
C ILE A 197 -12.58 -8.00 -0.86
N SER A 198 -12.06 -8.77 -1.81
CA SER A 198 -10.63 -9.11 -1.91
C SER A 198 -9.77 -7.89 -2.23
N GLN A 199 -10.21 -7.03 -3.14
CA GLN A 199 -9.48 -5.81 -3.51
C GLN A 199 -9.38 -4.85 -2.34
N PHE A 200 -10.50 -4.61 -1.66
CA PHE A 200 -10.58 -3.78 -0.47
C PHE A 200 -9.62 -4.30 0.61
N ARG A 201 -9.62 -5.63 0.83
CA ARG A 201 -8.72 -6.32 1.77
C ARG A 201 -7.23 -6.10 1.48
N VAL A 202 -6.83 -6.15 0.22
CA VAL A 202 -5.42 -5.96 -0.14
C VAL A 202 -4.99 -4.51 0.08
N LEU A 203 -5.77 -3.54 -0.40
CA LEU A 203 -5.45 -2.12 -0.25
C LEU A 203 -5.38 -1.72 1.21
N PHE A 204 -6.33 -2.18 2.01
CA PHE A 204 -6.38 -1.90 3.43
C PHE A 204 -5.18 -2.50 4.18
N LYS A 205 -4.72 -3.70 3.78
CA LYS A 205 -3.50 -4.31 4.31
C LYS A 205 -2.24 -3.50 3.96
N VAL A 206 -2.11 -3.08 2.70
CA VAL A 206 -0.95 -2.26 2.27
C VAL A 206 -0.93 -0.93 3.02
N LEU A 207 -2.10 -0.32 3.25
CA LEU A 207 -2.23 0.88 4.06
C LEU A 207 -1.79 0.64 5.51
N ASP A 208 -2.22 -0.47 6.12
CA ASP A 208 -1.80 -0.87 7.47
C ASP A 208 -0.27 -1.03 7.57
N ASP A 209 0.33 -1.78 6.64
CA ASP A 209 1.77 -2.02 6.57
C ASP A 209 2.58 -0.72 6.40
N PHE A 210 2.10 0.22 5.59
CA PHE A 210 2.78 1.49 5.38
C PHE A 210 2.64 2.43 6.56
N SER A 211 1.44 2.50 7.15
CA SER A 211 1.17 3.33 8.32
C SER A 211 1.95 2.88 9.55
N ALA A 212 2.30 1.58 9.64
CA ALA A 212 3.06 1.02 10.75
C ALA A 212 4.44 1.66 10.99
N THR A 213 5.01 2.31 9.97
CA THR A 213 6.38 2.85 10.01
C THR A 213 6.46 4.24 9.37
N ASN A 214 5.33 4.96 9.27
CA ASN A 214 5.27 6.26 8.61
C ASN A 214 4.28 7.20 9.29
N ASP A 215 4.81 8.01 10.21
CA ASP A 215 4.02 8.97 10.98
C ASP A 215 3.40 10.06 10.10
N ALA A 216 4.06 10.45 9.00
CA ALA A 216 3.50 11.42 8.06
C ALA A 216 2.24 10.89 7.36
N LEU A 217 2.23 9.58 7.04
CA LEU A 217 1.04 8.93 6.48
C LEU A 217 -0.08 8.82 7.53
N LEU A 218 0.26 8.52 8.79
CA LEU A 218 -0.71 8.53 9.90
C LEU A 218 -1.31 9.91 10.12
N GLN A 219 -0.51 10.98 10.11
CA GLN A 219 -1.00 12.36 10.24
C GLN A 219 -1.94 12.75 9.09
N LYS A 220 -1.65 12.27 7.88
CA LYS A 220 -2.54 12.47 6.74
C LYS A 220 -3.87 11.73 6.90
N LEU A 221 -3.85 10.50 7.42
CA LEU A 221 -5.08 9.75 7.74
C LEU A 221 -5.93 10.44 8.81
N ILE A 222 -5.29 11.03 9.82
CA ILE A 222 -5.98 11.77 10.90
C ILE A 222 -6.63 13.05 10.36
N SER A 223 -5.94 13.74 9.46
CA SER A 223 -6.40 15.00 8.89
C SER A 223 -7.51 14.83 7.84
N ASP A 224 -7.72 13.60 7.35
CA ASP A 224 -8.75 13.27 6.36
C ASP A 224 -9.96 12.62 7.03
N SER A 225 -10.97 13.44 7.36
CA SER A 225 -12.15 13.02 8.14
C SER A 225 -12.91 11.86 7.50
N GLU A 226 -13.04 11.83 6.17
CA GLU A 226 -13.79 10.80 5.45
C GLU A 226 -13.08 9.44 5.48
N THR A 227 -11.77 9.42 5.28
CA THR A 227 -10.96 8.18 5.38
C THR A 227 -10.89 7.68 6.81
N LEU A 228 -10.84 8.58 7.77
CA LEU A 228 -10.86 8.22 9.18
C LEU A 228 -12.19 7.57 9.57
N THR A 229 -13.33 8.17 9.19
CA THR A 229 -14.66 7.60 9.40
C THR A 229 -14.78 6.24 8.74
N THR A 230 -14.27 6.10 7.52
CA THR A 230 -14.17 4.81 6.81
C THR A 230 -13.46 3.75 7.63
N ILE A 231 -12.25 4.05 8.12
CA ILE A 231 -11.43 3.10 8.89
C ILE A 231 -12.18 2.68 10.15
N LEU A 232 -12.85 3.62 10.81
CA LEU A 232 -13.67 3.35 11.99
C LEU A 232 -14.87 2.46 11.65
N SER A 233 -15.62 2.75 10.57
CA SER A 233 -16.71 1.89 10.12
C SER A 233 -16.24 0.48 9.74
N CYS A 234 -15.04 0.34 9.15
CA CYS A 234 -14.45 -0.99 8.91
C CYS A 234 -14.07 -1.71 10.22
N ALA A 235 -13.71 -0.98 11.27
CA ALA A 235 -13.45 -1.54 12.60
C ALA A 235 -14.73 -2.06 13.29
N GLU A 236 -15.90 -1.67 12.77
CA GLU A 236 -17.22 -2.06 13.26
C GLU A 236 -17.82 -3.26 12.53
N GLN A 237 -17.32 -3.62 11.33
CA GLN A 237 -17.90 -4.71 10.55
C GLN A 237 -17.69 -6.09 11.20
N ASP A 238 -18.66 -6.99 10.99
CA ASP A 238 -18.62 -8.38 11.47
C ASP A 238 -17.50 -9.22 10.85
N PHE A 239 -17.02 -8.81 9.67
CA PHE A 239 -15.90 -9.44 8.99
C PHE A 239 -14.61 -9.29 9.81
N ILE A 240 -14.24 -10.38 10.50
CA ILE A 240 -13.08 -10.50 11.40
C ILE A 240 -11.80 -9.91 10.78
N TYR A 241 -11.59 -10.14 9.48
CA TYR A 241 -10.42 -9.62 8.79
C TYR A 241 -10.39 -8.08 8.75
N PHE A 242 -11.46 -7.44 8.29
CA PHE A 242 -11.51 -5.97 8.22
C PHE A 242 -11.41 -5.36 9.59
N ARG A 243 -12.11 -5.94 10.56
CA ARG A 243 -12.07 -5.53 11.95
C ARG A 243 -10.65 -5.52 12.50
N THR A 244 -9.90 -6.61 12.36
CA THR A 244 -8.55 -6.71 12.95
C THR A 244 -7.55 -5.74 12.32
N THR A 245 -7.55 -5.59 10.99
CA THR A 245 -6.69 -4.62 10.29
C THR A 245 -7.09 -3.18 10.61
N ALA A 246 -8.39 -2.88 10.67
CA ALA A 246 -8.86 -1.53 10.98
C ALA A 246 -8.45 -1.11 12.39
N TRP A 247 -8.63 -2.00 13.37
CA TRP A 247 -8.20 -1.78 14.75
C TRP A 247 -6.69 -1.53 14.85
N SER A 248 -5.88 -2.26 14.07
CA SER A 248 -4.43 -2.03 13.98
C SER A 248 -4.09 -0.58 13.59
N ILE A 249 -4.76 -0.05 12.55
CA ILE A 249 -4.60 1.34 12.11
C ILE A 249 -5.11 2.32 13.18
N VAL A 250 -6.29 2.08 13.75
CA VAL A 250 -6.90 2.93 14.79
C VAL A 250 -5.98 3.05 16.01
N PHE A 251 -5.40 1.95 16.47
CA PHE A 251 -4.48 2.00 17.61
C PHE A 251 -3.24 2.85 17.31
N ARG A 252 -2.70 2.78 16.09
CA ARG A 252 -1.56 3.62 15.65
C ARG A 252 -1.93 5.09 15.52
N ILE A 253 -3.15 5.37 15.04
CA ILE A 253 -3.69 6.73 15.01
C ILE A 253 -3.74 7.29 16.44
N ILE A 254 -4.29 6.52 17.39
CA ILE A 254 -4.41 6.96 18.79
C ILE A 254 -3.04 7.24 19.42
N THR A 255 -2.03 6.40 19.15
CA THR A 255 -0.67 6.61 19.68
C THR A 255 -0.01 7.85 19.09
N THR A 256 -0.25 8.17 17.83
CA THR A 256 0.47 9.22 17.08
C THR A 256 -0.23 10.58 17.12
N ALA A 257 -1.55 10.61 17.27
CA ALA A 257 -2.36 11.83 17.24
C ALA A 257 -2.00 12.82 18.35
N THR A 258 -2.13 14.12 18.11
CA THR A 258 -2.03 15.15 19.16
C THR A 258 -3.23 15.08 20.11
N SER A 259 -3.17 15.78 21.26
CA SER A 259 -4.32 15.85 22.17
C SER A 259 -5.58 16.43 21.51
N GLU A 260 -5.41 17.43 20.64
CA GLU A 260 -6.52 18.05 19.88
C GLU A 260 -7.13 17.06 18.88
N GLN A 261 -6.31 16.31 18.16
CA GLN A 261 -6.76 15.29 17.22
C GLN A 261 -7.48 14.13 17.93
N ILE A 262 -7.01 13.72 19.12
CA ILE A 262 -7.74 12.74 19.94
C ILE A 262 -9.09 13.28 20.38
N GLN A 263 -9.17 14.55 20.79
CA GLN A 263 -10.44 15.15 21.19
C GLN A 263 -11.42 15.18 20.02
N TYR A 264 -10.96 15.61 18.84
CA TYR A 264 -11.75 15.55 17.60
C TYR A 264 -12.26 14.13 17.30
N LEU A 265 -11.39 13.11 17.40
CA LEU A 265 -11.77 11.71 17.22
C LEU A 265 -12.88 11.26 18.17
N LEU A 266 -12.81 11.67 19.43
CA LEU A 266 -13.81 11.32 20.44
C LEU A 266 -15.14 12.03 20.25
N ASP A 267 -15.12 13.24 19.70
CA ASP A 267 -16.31 14.06 19.47
C ASP A 267 -17.03 13.65 18.19
N GLN A 268 -16.28 13.27 17.14
CA GLN A 268 -16.82 12.95 15.82
C GLN A 268 -17.09 11.45 15.62
N SER A 269 -16.74 10.59 16.59
CA SER A 269 -16.92 9.14 16.44
C SER A 269 -17.30 8.44 17.74
N ASN A 270 -17.86 7.23 17.60
CA ASN A 270 -18.15 6.34 18.73
C ASN A 270 -16.90 5.63 19.29
N LEU A 271 -15.70 6.15 19.04
CA LEU A 271 -14.42 5.55 19.43
C LEU A 271 -14.36 5.11 20.90
N LYS A 272 -14.91 5.92 21.82
CA LYS A 272 -14.96 5.57 23.25
C LYS A 272 -15.78 4.30 23.50
N TYR A 273 -16.94 4.16 22.87
CA TYR A 273 -17.81 3.00 23.01
C TYR A 273 -17.16 1.76 22.39
N TYR A 274 -16.48 1.93 21.26
CA TYR A 274 -15.80 0.81 20.61
C TYR A 274 -14.62 0.27 21.41
N LEU A 275 -13.81 1.16 21.99
CA LEU A 275 -12.71 0.75 22.88
C LEU A 275 -13.24 0.03 24.11
N CYS A 276 -14.33 0.51 24.70
CA CYS A 276 -15.02 -0.18 25.80
C CYS A 276 -15.51 -1.57 25.35
N ASN A 277 -16.19 -1.66 24.21
CA ASN A 277 -16.70 -2.93 23.70
C ASN A 277 -15.58 -3.94 23.40
N GLN A 278 -14.48 -3.50 22.79
CA GLN A 278 -13.30 -4.33 22.56
C GLN A 278 -12.69 -4.82 23.87
N LEU A 279 -12.60 -3.96 24.89
CA LEU A 279 -12.09 -4.34 26.21
C LEU A 279 -12.95 -5.41 26.88
N LEU A 280 -14.28 -5.30 26.74
CA LEU A 280 -15.23 -6.23 27.34
C LEU A 280 -15.20 -7.60 26.66
N ASN A 281 -15.09 -7.63 25.33
CA ASN A 281 -15.35 -8.82 24.53
C ASN A 281 -14.13 -9.47 23.86
N THR A 282 -12.93 -8.86 23.94
CA THR A 282 -11.75 -9.46 23.30
C THR A 282 -11.27 -10.72 24.02
N ALA A 283 -11.10 -11.81 23.27
CA ALA A 283 -10.42 -13.02 23.73
C ALA A 283 -8.90 -13.01 23.45
N SER A 284 -8.43 -12.14 22.54
CA SER A 284 -7.02 -12.05 22.19
C SER A 284 -6.26 -11.18 23.19
N ILE A 285 -5.23 -11.76 23.82
CA ILE A 285 -4.29 -11.08 24.72
C ILE A 285 -3.59 -9.92 24.01
N GLU A 286 -3.24 -10.09 22.72
CA GLU A 286 -2.58 -9.04 21.94
C GLU A 286 -3.52 -7.84 21.71
N ASN A 287 -4.77 -8.11 21.34
CA ASN A 287 -5.77 -7.05 21.16
C ASN A 287 -6.11 -6.38 22.49
N LEU A 288 -6.19 -7.16 23.58
CA LEU A 288 -6.40 -6.63 24.92
C LEU A 288 -5.31 -5.62 25.31
N ARG A 289 -4.04 -6.00 25.11
CA ARG A 289 -2.88 -5.13 25.32
C ARG A 289 -2.96 -3.85 24.50
N LYS A 290 -3.29 -3.95 23.21
CA LYS A 290 -3.43 -2.80 22.31
C LYS A 290 -4.57 -1.87 22.75
N THR A 291 -5.73 -2.42 23.10
CA THR A 291 -6.90 -1.68 23.58
C THR A 291 -6.60 -0.93 24.87
N LEU A 292 -5.99 -1.58 25.87
CA LEU A 292 -5.61 -0.94 27.13
C LEU A 292 -4.61 0.21 26.91
N ASN A 293 -3.60 0.01 26.08
CA ASN A 293 -2.63 1.05 25.73
C ASN A 293 -3.29 2.23 25.02
N ALA A 294 -4.21 1.97 24.09
CA ALA A 294 -4.96 3.01 23.40
C ALA A 294 -5.83 3.82 24.36
N MET A 295 -6.61 3.16 25.23
CA MET A 295 -7.44 3.82 26.23
C MET A 295 -6.60 4.63 27.24
N ALA A 296 -5.47 4.09 27.70
CA ALA A 296 -4.56 4.80 28.59
C ALA A 296 -3.90 6.01 27.90
N THR A 297 -3.59 5.90 26.60
CA THR A 297 -3.05 7.00 25.78
C THR A 297 -4.07 8.11 25.65
N ILE A 298 -5.33 7.78 25.33
CA ILE A 298 -6.43 8.76 25.28
C ILE A 298 -6.58 9.44 26.64
N ALA A 299 -6.66 8.68 27.73
CA ALA A 299 -6.80 9.23 29.07
C ALA A 299 -5.64 10.17 29.44
N THR A 300 -4.42 9.86 28.98
CA THR A 300 -3.25 10.71 29.22
C THR A 300 -3.32 12.00 28.40
N LYS A 301 -3.60 11.89 27.09
CA LYS A 301 -3.65 13.05 26.16
C LYS A 301 -4.79 14.00 26.49
N CYS A 302 -5.94 13.47 26.90
CA CYS A 302 -7.10 14.24 27.35
C CYS A 302 -7.04 14.62 28.84
N LYS A 303 -5.97 14.26 29.56
CA LYS A 303 -5.80 14.35 31.04
C LYS A 303 -6.82 13.56 31.88
N ARG A 304 -7.86 13.02 31.25
CA ARG A 304 -8.89 12.15 31.83
C ARG A 304 -9.48 11.26 30.74
N PHE A 305 -10.07 10.13 31.12
CA PHE A 305 -10.85 9.35 30.16
C PHE A 305 -12.16 10.07 29.80
N PRO A 306 -12.65 9.98 28.54
CA PRO A 306 -13.90 10.60 28.10
C PRO A 306 -15.11 10.17 28.94
N SER A 307 -16.14 11.01 29.01
CA SER A 307 -17.33 10.72 29.81
C SER A 307 -18.08 9.50 29.25
N LEU A 308 -18.28 8.53 30.13
CA LEU A 308 -19.13 7.34 29.97
C LEU A 308 -20.36 7.49 30.87
N SER A 309 -21.43 6.75 30.57
CA SER A 309 -22.53 6.57 31.53
C SER A 309 -22.02 5.87 32.79
N ASP A 310 -22.66 6.10 33.93
CA ASP A 310 -22.22 5.53 35.21
C ASP A 310 -22.21 3.99 35.18
N ASP A 311 -23.21 3.37 34.54
CA ASP A 311 -23.29 1.91 34.37
C ASP A 311 -22.13 1.37 33.51
N MET A 312 -21.87 2.00 32.35
CA MET A 312 -20.75 1.59 31.48
C MET A 312 -19.41 1.78 32.18
N LYS A 313 -19.28 2.88 32.94
CA LYS A 313 -18.08 3.17 33.72
C LYS A 313 -17.84 2.10 34.79
N ALA A 314 -18.88 1.69 35.51
CA ALA A 314 -18.78 0.63 36.51
C ALA A 314 -18.37 -0.71 35.88
N THR A 315 -19.00 -1.11 34.78
CA THR A 315 -18.68 -2.34 34.05
C THR A 315 -17.25 -2.34 33.52
N VAL A 316 -16.81 -1.24 32.91
CA VAL A 316 -15.44 -1.11 32.40
C VAL A 316 -14.41 -1.17 33.52
N ILE A 317 -14.63 -0.48 34.65
CA ILE A 317 -13.72 -0.54 35.80
C ILE A 317 -13.65 -1.96 36.37
N SER A 318 -14.81 -2.65 36.50
CA SER A 318 -14.85 -4.04 36.95
C SER A 318 -14.05 -4.96 36.03
N ARG A 319 -14.19 -4.80 34.71
CA ARG A 319 -13.44 -5.58 33.74
C ARG A 319 -11.93 -5.30 33.81
N ILE A 320 -11.52 -4.04 33.95
CA ILE A 320 -10.10 -3.67 34.15
C ILE A 320 -9.53 -4.34 35.40
N ASP A 321 -10.29 -4.37 36.50
CA ASP A 321 -9.87 -4.99 37.75
C ASP A 321 -9.72 -6.52 37.60
N ALA A 322 -10.62 -7.16 36.85
CA ALA A 322 -10.51 -8.59 36.49
C ALA A 322 -9.27 -8.86 35.64
N ILE A 323 -9.08 -8.10 34.54
CA ILE A 323 -7.91 -8.23 33.66
C ILE A 323 -6.60 -8.09 34.43
N TYR A 324 -6.52 -7.10 35.33
CA TYR A 324 -5.34 -6.86 36.15
C TYR A 324 -5.02 -8.06 37.05
N LYS A 325 -6.04 -8.68 37.65
CA LYS A 325 -5.87 -9.88 38.48
C LYS A 325 -5.46 -11.09 37.66
N GLU A 326 -6.13 -11.31 36.52
CA GLU A 326 -5.89 -12.44 35.61
C GLU A 326 -4.49 -12.38 34.95
N ASN A 327 -3.93 -11.19 34.77
CA ASN A 327 -2.69 -10.97 34.01
C ASN A 327 -1.61 -10.24 34.83
N ARG A 328 -1.58 -10.46 36.15
CA ARG A 328 -0.73 -9.71 37.08
C ARG A 328 0.76 -9.77 36.71
N ASP A 329 1.22 -10.92 36.22
CA ASP A 329 2.62 -11.18 35.88
C ASP A 329 3.01 -10.69 34.47
N ILE A 330 2.05 -10.20 33.68
CA ILE A 330 2.28 -9.68 32.34
C ILE A 330 2.32 -8.15 32.41
N ASN A 331 3.50 -7.58 32.67
CA ASN A 331 3.69 -6.13 32.82
C ASN A 331 3.10 -5.30 31.67
N SER A 332 3.21 -5.82 30.44
CA SER A 332 2.66 -5.14 29.24
C SER A 332 1.12 -4.99 29.24
N ILE A 333 0.41 -5.65 30.17
CA ILE A 333 -1.05 -5.59 30.36
C ILE A 333 -1.37 -4.96 31.73
N SER A 334 -0.69 -5.40 32.78
CA SER A 334 -0.99 -4.98 34.15
C SER A 334 -0.71 -3.50 34.40
N GLU A 335 0.36 -2.93 33.83
CA GLU A 335 0.67 -1.50 33.93
C GLU A 335 -0.36 -0.59 33.23
N PRO A 336 -0.70 -0.80 31.94
CA PRO A 336 -1.76 -0.03 31.27
C PRO A 336 -3.12 -0.14 31.98
N ALA A 337 -3.47 -1.32 32.49
CA ALA A 337 -4.71 -1.55 33.23
C ALA A 337 -4.74 -0.72 34.52
N GLN A 338 -3.68 -0.74 35.33
CA GLN A 338 -3.60 0.09 36.53
C GLN A 338 -3.65 1.58 36.23
N LYS A 339 -2.92 2.03 35.19
CA LYS A 339 -2.91 3.44 34.78
C LYS A 339 -4.31 3.90 34.38
N LEU A 340 -4.98 3.13 33.53
CA LEU A 340 -6.34 3.43 33.08
C LEU A 340 -7.32 3.45 34.27
N ARG A 341 -7.23 2.48 35.17
CA ARG A 341 -8.04 2.44 36.40
C ARG A 341 -7.93 3.73 37.22
N ARG A 342 -6.71 4.24 37.45
CA ARG A 342 -6.48 5.49 38.18
C ARG A 342 -7.10 6.70 37.48
N LEU A 343 -6.95 6.78 36.16
CA LEU A 343 -7.48 7.88 35.34
C LEU A 343 -9.00 7.85 35.16
N MET A 344 -9.65 6.69 35.36
CA MET A 344 -11.12 6.58 35.33
C MET A 344 -11.76 6.89 36.70
N LYS A 345 -11.03 6.68 37.80
CA LYS A 345 -11.54 6.92 39.18
C LYS A 345 -11.43 8.38 39.65
N THR A 346 -10.65 9.22 38.97
CA THR A 346 -10.53 10.64 39.29
C THR A 346 -11.87 11.35 39.08
N LYS A 347 -12.51 11.81 40.17
CA LYS A 347 -13.74 12.61 40.12
C LYS A 347 -13.44 14.03 39.64
N LYS A 348 -14.42 14.68 38.98
CA LYS A 348 -14.41 16.11 38.66
C LYS A 348 -14.05 16.88 39.94
N VAL A 349 -12.91 17.57 39.98
CA VAL A 349 -12.76 18.67 40.94
C VAL A 349 -13.78 19.69 40.50
N LYS A 350 -14.86 19.88 41.28
CA LYS A 350 -15.76 21.02 41.09
C LYS A 350 -14.85 22.25 41.11
N LYS A 351 -14.89 23.07 40.05
CA LYS A 351 -14.46 24.46 40.19
C LYS A 351 -15.30 25.00 41.34
N PHE A 352 -14.67 25.25 42.48
CA PHE A 352 -15.25 26.14 43.47
C PHE A 352 -15.24 27.51 42.79
N ASP A 353 -16.42 27.96 42.38
CA ASP A 353 -16.64 29.39 42.18
C ASP A 353 -16.42 30.02 43.56
N ILE A 354 -15.20 30.49 43.79
CA ILE A 354 -14.93 31.43 44.87
C ILE A 354 -15.63 32.71 44.41
N GLY A 355 -16.81 32.93 44.98
CA GLY A 355 -17.56 34.17 44.80
C GLY A 355 -16.66 35.34 45.18
N CYS A 356 -16.29 36.14 44.18
CA CYS A 356 -15.93 37.53 44.39
C CYS A 356 -17.24 38.33 44.50
N THR A 357 -17.79 38.39 45.71
CA THR A 357 -18.56 39.56 46.13
C THR A 357 -17.55 40.61 46.59
N ILE A 358 -17.20 41.53 45.69
CA ILE A 358 -16.59 42.80 46.10
C ILE A 358 -17.76 43.72 46.44
N THR A 359 -17.76 44.19 47.68
CA THR A 359 -18.63 45.23 48.21
C THR A 359 -18.13 46.60 47.80
#